data_AF-A0A924WB43-F1
#
_entry.id   AF-A0A924WB43-F1
#
_cell.length_a   1.000
_cell.length_b   1.000
_cell.length_c   1.000
_cell.angle_alpha   90.00
_cell.angle_beta   90.00
_cell.angle_gamma   90.00
#
_symmetry.space_group_name_H-M   'P 1'
#
loop_
_entity.id
_entity.type
_entity.pdbx_description
1 polymer ?
#
loop_
_entity_poly.entity_id
_entity_poly.type
_entity_poly.pdbx_seq_one_letter_code
_entity_poly.pdbx_strand_id
1 'polypeptide(L)'
;MKNNVMHLFAFTAILLLANSFVKQPVPSEALSTDQELKASVPFGGAWVIFAGKTGGELTKQDINNQTELQVDGCDKGARVSGFTLLFTKSGKTSTLNSRSNTLTYEMRNILKSLAKGDQFEFKNTKALLSNGRDVVDVRGSKFVVV
;
A
#
# COMPACT_ATOMS: atom_id res chain seq x y z
N MET A 1 4.61 27.89 -64.50
CA MET A 1 4.51 26.41 -64.63
C MET A 1 4.85 25.78 -63.27
N LYS A 2 3.98 24.87 -62.79
CA LYS A 2 4.13 23.90 -61.68
C LYS A 2 4.07 24.50 -60.26
N ASN A 3 2.91 24.62 -59.61
CA ASN A 3 1.92 23.63 -59.11
C ASN A 3 2.24 23.13 -57.68
N ASN A 4 1.57 23.74 -56.70
CA ASN A 4 0.74 23.13 -55.65
C ASN A 4 0.99 21.64 -55.36
N VAL A 5 1.93 21.36 -54.45
CA VAL A 5 2.10 20.06 -53.79
C VAL A 5 1.91 20.27 -52.30
N MET A 6 0.71 20.68 -51.88
CA MET A 6 0.41 20.80 -50.45
C MET A 6 -1.06 20.61 -50.08
N HIS A 7 -1.85 19.82 -50.84
CA HIS A 7 -3.24 19.52 -50.46
C HIS A 7 -3.74 18.15 -50.93
N LEU A 8 -2.89 17.12 -50.96
CA LEU A 8 -3.30 15.77 -51.38
C LEU A 8 -2.82 14.66 -50.43
N PHE A 9 -2.92 14.89 -49.11
CA PHE A 9 -2.75 13.84 -48.09
C PHE A 9 -3.77 13.94 -46.95
N ALA A 10 -4.89 14.64 -47.16
CA ALA A 10 -5.88 14.93 -46.11
C ALA A 10 -7.16 14.07 -46.15
N PHE A 11 -7.27 13.02 -46.99
CA PHE A 11 -8.56 12.35 -47.21
C PHE A 11 -8.59 10.80 -47.24
N THR A 12 -7.55 10.10 -46.78
CA THR A 12 -7.50 8.63 -46.89
C THR A 12 -7.04 7.91 -45.61
N ALA A 13 -7.64 8.26 -44.47
CA ALA A 13 -7.50 7.46 -43.24
C ALA A 13 -8.78 7.41 -42.37
N ILE A 14 -9.95 7.67 -42.96
CA ILE A 14 -11.28 7.57 -42.29
C ILE A 14 -12.01 6.30 -42.77
N LEU A 15 -11.28 5.19 -42.98
CA LEU A 15 -11.85 3.94 -43.53
C LEU A 15 -11.20 2.68 -42.94
N LEU A 16 -10.92 2.70 -41.63
CA LEU A 16 -10.53 1.53 -40.83
C LEU A 16 -11.47 1.35 -39.62
N LEU A 17 -12.76 1.58 -39.86
CA LEU A 17 -13.87 1.32 -38.94
C LEU A 17 -14.79 0.25 -39.56
N ALA A 18 -14.35 -1.00 -39.63
CA ALA A 18 -15.26 -2.14 -39.74
C ALA A 18 -14.54 -3.47 -39.48
N ASN A 19 -15.14 -4.29 -38.61
CA ASN A 19 -14.87 -5.72 -38.37
C ASN A 19 -13.66 -5.99 -37.45
N SER A 20 -13.81 -6.32 -36.17
CA SER A 20 -14.55 -7.50 -35.72
C SER A 20 -14.77 -7.45 -34.20
N PHE A 21 -15.99 -7.19 -33.74
CA PHE A 21 -16.38 -7.51 -32.36
C PHE A 21 -17.04 -8.88 -32.36
N VAL A 22 -16.31 -9.87 -31.85
CA VAL A 22 -16.86 -11.20 -31.53
C VAL A 22 -17.78 -11.03 -30.33
N LYS A 23 -19.06 -11.33 -30.57
CA LYS A 23 -20.16 -11.30 -29.60
C LYS A 23 -19.96 -12.43 -28.59
N GLN A 24 -19.61 -12.11 -27.34
CA GLN A 24 -19.75 -13.06 -26.22
C GLN A 24 -21.11 -12.86 -25.53
N PRO A 25 -21.77 -13.93 -25.07
CA PRO A 25 -23.08 -13.85 -24.45
C PRO A 25 -23.01 -13.24 -23.05
N VAL A 26 -23.99 -12.39 -22.77
CA VAL A 26 -24.22 -11.67 -21.51
C VAL A 26 -24.86 -12.61 -20.48
N PRO A 27 -24.28 -12.77 -19.28
CA PRO A 27 -25.04 -13.15 -18.09
C PRO A 27 -25.65 -11.90 -17.45
N SER A 28 -26.92 -12.04 -17.08
CA SER A 28 -27.85 -10.98 -16.71
C SER A 28 -27.45 -10.13 -15.50
N GLU A 29 -27.96 -8.91 -15.54
CA GLU A 29 -27.90 -7.85 -14.53
C GLU A 29 -28.26 -8.32 -13.12
N ALA A 30 -27.50 -7.81 -12.15
CA ALA A 30 -28.04 -7.45 -10.85
C ALA A 30 -27.39 -6.14 -10.37
N LEU A 31 -28.14 -5.07 -10.65
CA LEU A 31 -28.39 -3.88 -9.83
C LEU A 31 -27.32 -3.43 -8.82
N SER A 32 -26.88 -2.20 -9.05
CA SER A 32 -26.10 -1.30 -8.20
C SER A 32 -26.64 -1.13 -6.78
N THR A 33 -25.72 -1.05 -5.81
CA THR A 33 -25.85 -0.16 -4.64
C THR A 33 -24.45 0.23 -4.18
N ASP A 34 -24.14 1.52 -4.34
CA ASP A 34 -23.07 2.19 -3.62
C ASP A 34 -23.33 2.05 -2.12
N GLN A 35 -22.63 1.14 -1.46
CA GLN A 35 -22.32 1.26 -0.04
C GLN A 35 -20.94 0.67 0.21
N GLU A 36 -19.99 1.60 0.36
CA GLU A 36 -19.00 1.60 1.42
C GLU A 36 -19.31 0.63 2.56
N LEU A 37 -18.81 -0.59 2.44
CA LEU A 37 -18.25 -1.33 3.55
C LEU A 37 -17.15 -2.19 2.92
N LYS A 38 -15.90 -1.75 3.09
CA LYS A 38 -14.80 -2.72 3.15
C LYS A 38 -15.21 -3.70 4.24
N ALA A 39 -15.83 -4.80 3.84
CA ALA A 39 -16.07 -5.93 4.71
C ALA A 39 -14.67 -6.43 5.10
N SER A 40 -14.13 -5.85 6.18
CA SER A 40 -13.03 -6.43 6.91
C SER A 40 -13.56 -7.77 7.37
N VAL A 41 -13.22 -8.82 6.63
CA VAL A 41 -13.37 -10.20 7.09
C VAL A 41 -12.88 -10.22 8.55
N PRO A 42 -13.68 -10.67 9.51
CA PRO A 42 -13.29 -10.66 10.91
C PRO A 42 -12.14 -11.67 11.09
N PHE A 43 -10.91 -11.18 11.01
CA PHE A 43 -9.70 -11.97 11.21
C PHE A 43 -9.26 -11.82 12.67
N GLY A 44 -9.28 -12.93 13.41
CA GLY A 44 -8.72 -13.01 14.77
C GLY A 44 -7.19 -13.08 14.79
N GLY A 45 -6.50 -12.20 14.06
CA GLY A 45 -5.04 -12.20 13.92
C GLY A 45 -4.36 -10.93 14.47
N ALA A 46 -3.04 -11.02 14.66
CA ALA A 46 -2.23 -9.93 15.19
C ALA A 46 -1.89 -8.86 14.14
N TRP A 47 -1.85 -7.59 14.55
CA TRP A 47 -1.61 -6.43 13.70
C TRP A 47 -0.48 -5.55 14.23
N VAL A 48 0.28 -4.96 13.31
CA VAL A 48 1.26 -3.92 13.65
C VAL A 48 0.51 -2.63 13.97
N ILE A 49 0.88 -2.01 15.07
CA ILE A 49 0.42 -0.68 15.46
C ILE A 49 1.58 0.30 15.32
N PHE A 50 1.36 1.37 14.57
CA PHE A 50 2.29 2.48 14.38
C PHE A 50 1.55 3.79 14.57
N ALA A 51 2.03 4.63 15.49
CA ALA A 51 1.37 5.87 15.91
C ALA A 51 -0.12 5.67 16.26
N GLY A 52 -0.42 4.58 16.99
CA GLY A 52 -1.78 4.23 17.41
C GLY A 52 -2.71 3.71 16.30
N LYS A 53 -2.19 3.48 15.08
CA LYS A 53 -2.98 3.01 13.93
C LYS A 53 -2.45 1.70 13.36
N THR A 54 -3.34 0.88 12.81
CA THR A 54 -2.99 -0.36 12.08
C THR A 54 -2.61 -0.12 10.62
N GLY A 55 -3.01 1.04 10.06
CA GLY A 55 -2.85 1.45 8.66
C GLY A 55 -3.51 2.80 8.38
N GLY A 56 -3.53 3.20 7.12
CA GLY A 56 -4.26 4.38 6.65
C GLY A 56 -3.42 5.66 6.67
N GLU A 57 -4.09 6.81 6.85
CA GLU A 57 -3.44 8.10 6.74
C GLU A 57 -2.65 8.47 8.00
N LEU A 58 -1.44 8.99 7.82
CA LEU A 58 -0.59 9.51 8.90
C LEU A 58 -0.06 10.89 8.55
N THR A 59 -0.09 11.78 9.52
CA THR A 59 0.53 13.09 9.40
C THR A 59 2.04 12.97 9.61
N LYS A 60 2.76 14.01 9.19
CA LYS A 60 4.18 14.17 9.53
C LYS A 60 4.46 14.15 11.03
N GLN A 61 3.54 14.71 11.83
CA GLN A 61 3.68 14.76 13.28
C GLN A 61 3.60 13.35 13.88
N ASP A 62 2.65 12.53 13.42
CA ASP A 62 2.52 11.14 13.85
C ASP A 62 3.82 10.35 13.59
N ILE A 63 4.38 10.51 12.39
CA ILE A 63 5.64 9.85 11.99
C ILE A 63 6.82 10.33 12.84
N ASN A 64 6.88 11.64 13.14
CA ASN A 64 7.99 12.22 13.88
C ASN A 64 8.06 11.76 15.34
N ASN A 65 6.90 11.50 15.93
CA ASN A 65 6.77 11.15 17.35
C ASN A 65 6.86 9.65 17.61
N GLN A 66 6.83 8.82 16.58
CA GLN A 66 6.86 7.37 16.72
C GLN A 66 8.24 6.78 16.40
N THR A 67 8.79 6.05 17.37
CA THR A 67 10.09 5.36 17.21
C THR A 67 9.98 3.84 17.30
N GLU A 68 8.84 3.31 17.73
CA GLU A 68 8.66 1.88 18.00
C GLU A 68 7.42 1.32 17.32
N LEU A 69 7.42 0.02 17.04
CA LEU A 69 6.25 -0.73 16.63
C LEU A 69 5.62 -1.40 17.85
N GLN A 70 4.30 -1.36 17.87
CA GLN A 70 3.49 -2.11 18.81
C GLN A 70 2.76 -3.22 18.06
N VAL A 71 2.20 -4.17 18.81
CA VAL A 71 1.36 -5.24 18.28
C VAL A 71 0.04 -5.25 19.03
N ASP A 72 -1.05 -5.44 18.30
CA ASP A 72 -2.37 -5.71 18.84
C ASP A 72 -2.88 -7.06 18.33
N GLY A 73 -3.82 -7.70 19.02
CA GLY A 73 -4.33 -9.03 18.67
C GLY A 73 -3.40 -10.19 19.08
N CYS A 74 -2.42 -9.93 19.96
CA CYS A 74 -1.60 -10.94 20.64
C CYS A 74 -1.92 -11.01 22.14
N ASP A 75 -1.30 -11.96 22.85
CA ASP A 75 -1.33 -11.99 24.32
C ASP A 75 -0.68 -10.74 24.94
N LYS A 76 -1.11 -10.40 26.17
CA LYS A 76 -0.57 -9.24 26.89
C LYS A 76 0.93 -9.43 27.13
N GLY A 77 1.73 -8.47 26.65
CA GLY A 77 3.19 -8.51 26.78
C GLY A 77 3.91 -9.03 25.54
N ALA A 78 3.20 -9.42 24.49
CA ALA A 78 3.81 -9.64 23.18
C ALA A 78 4.53 -8.39 22.68
N ARG A 79 5.67 -8.59 22.00
CA ARG A 79 6.48 -7.50 21.46
C ARG A 79 7.02 -7.86 20.09
N VAL A 80 7.10 -6.86 19.21
CA VAL A 80 7.73 -7.03 17.89
C VAL A 80 9.20 -7.43 18.06
N SER A 81 9.63 -8.50 17.40
CA SER A 81 11.01 -9.02 17.44
C SER A 81 11.76 -8.76 16.14
N GLY A 82 11.06 -8.42 15.06
CA GLY A 82 11.68 -8.00 13.80
C GLY A 82 10.64 -7.67 12.74
N PHE A 83 11.05 -6.89 11.74
CA PHE A 83 10.20 -6.46 10.64
C PHE A 83 11.01 -5.96 9.43
N THR A 84 10.33 -5.85 8.29
CA THR A 84 10.80 -5.19 7.08
C THR A 84 9.96 -3.94 6.83
N LEU A 85 10.56 -2.75 6.86
CA LEU A 85 9.93 -1.54 6.37
C LEU A 85 10.01 -1.52 4.84
N LEU A 86 8.87 -1.59 4.16
CA LEU A 86 8.72 -1.30 2.74
C LEU A 86 8.22 0.13 2.58
N PHE A 87 8.86 0.95 1.76
CA PHE A 87 8.40 2.32 1.50
C PHE A 87 8.50 2.66 0.01
N THR A 88 7.58 3.49 -0.46
CA THR A 88 7.60 4.09 -1.79
C THR A 88 7.77 5.60 -1.62
N LYS A 89 8.90 6.12 -2.10
CA LYS A 89 9.22 7.54 -2.11
C LYS A 89 9.32 8.04 -3.55
N SER A 90 8.47 8.97 -3.94
CA SER A 90 8.45 9.53 -5.30
C SER A 90 8.38 8.44 -6.38
N GLY A 91 7.53 7.43 -6.16
CA GLY A 91 7.34 6.29 -7.07
C GLY A 91 8.39 5.18 -6.98
N LYS A 92 9.51 5.39 -6.27
CA LYS A 92 10.54 4.34 -6.09
C LYS A 92 10.30 3.58 -4.79
N THR A 93 10.23 2.25 -4.89
CA THR A 93 10.05 1.37 -3.74
C THR A 93 11.38 0.82 -3.23
N SER A 94 11.55 0.75 -1.92
CA SER A 94 12.76 0.23 -1.26
C SER A 94 12.41 -0.38 0.09
N THR A 95 13.35 -1.15 0.66
CA THR A 95 13.14 -1.89 1.91
C THR A 95 14.29 -1.69 2.89
N LEU A 96 13.97 -1.67 4.18
CA LEU A 96 14.93 -1.72 5.29
C LEU A 96 14.49 -2.78 6.30
N ASN A 97 15.43 -3.49 6.93
CA ASN A 97 15.13 -4.55 7.89
C ASN A 97 15.53 -4.15 9.32
N SER A 98 14.76 -4.60 10.31
CA SER A 98 15.07 -4.46 11.74
C SER A 98 14.86 -5.78 12.46
N ARG A 99 15.68 -6.03 13.48
CA ARG A 99 15.61 -7.19 14.40
C ARG A 99 15.18 -6.78 15.82
N SER A 100 14.44 -5.68 15.91
CA SER A 100 13.89 -5.14 17.15
C SER A 100 12.51 -4.57 16.89
N ASN A 101 11.80 -4.12 17.94
CA ASN A 101 10.58 -3.33 17.78
C ASN A 101 10.86 -1.85 17.46
N THR A 102 12.10 -1.38 17.57
CA THR A 102 12.45 0.03 17.35
C THR A 102 12.85 0.28 15.90
N LEU A 103 12.46 1.44 15.36
CA LEU A 103 12.93 1.95 14.09
C LEU A 103 14.41 2.32 14.19
N THR A 104 15.21 1.87 13.22
CA THR A 104 16.61 2.29 13.11
C THR A 104 16.70 3.79 12.80
N TYR A 105 17.88 4.39 13.01
CA TYR A 105 18.11 5.79 12.65
C TYR A 105 17.81 6.07 11.17
N GLU A 106 18.27 5.18 10.29
CA GLU A 106 17.99 5.24 8.86
C GLU A 106 16.49 5.19 8.58
N MET A 107 15.76 4.21 9.13
CA MET A 107 14.30 4.11 8.95
C MET A 107 13.58 5.39 9.36
N ARG A 108 13.93 5.96 10.52
CA ARG A 108 13.34 7.23 10.98
C ARG A 108 13.60 8.34 9.98
N ASN A 109 14.83 8.49 9.51
CA ASN A 109 15.16 9.54 8.53
C ASN A 109 14.39 9.36 7.21
N ILE A 110 14.25 8.13 6.72
CA ILE A 110 13.48 7.87 5.50
C ILE A 110 12.02 8.22 5.72
N LEU A 111 11.38 7.74 6.79
CA LEU A 111 9.97 8.01 7.08
C LEU A 111 9.70 9.52 7.23
N LYS A 112 10.59 10.23 7.93
CA LYS A 112 10.54 11.69 8.05
C LYS A 112 10.70 12.41 6.72
N SER A 113 11.34 11.79 5.74
CA SER A 113 11.56 12.36 4.40
C SER A 113 10.44 12.09 3.39
N LEU A 114 9.45 11.25 3.71
CA LEU A 114 8.35 10.87 2.79
C LEU A 114 7.41 12.06 2.53
N ALA A 115 7.17 12.44 1.29
CA ALA A 115 6.26 13.54 0.97
C ALA A 115 4.78 13.11 1.08
N LYS A 116 3.87 14.08 1.01
CA LYS A 116 2.43 13.78 0.90
C LYS A 116 2.17 12.86 -0.29
N GLY A 117 1.39 11.80 -0.07
CA GLY A 117 1.09 10.77 -1.07
C GLY A 117 2.10 9.62 -1.13
N ASP A 118 3.30 9.77 -0.54
CA ASP A 118 4.21 8.65 -0.35
C ASP A 118 3.60 7.64 0.64
N GLN A 119 4.02 6.38 0.52
CA GLN A 119 3.42 5.26 1.25
C GLN A 119 4.49 4.38 1.89
N PHE A 120 4.14 3.72 2.98
CA PHE A 120 4.99 2.70 3.60
C PHE A 120 4.17 1.61 4.29
N GLU A 121 4.80 0.48 4.58
CA GLU A 121 4.17 -0.70 5.17
C GLU A 121 5.23 -1.51 5.95
N PHE A 122 4.82 -2.10 7.09
CA PHE A 122 5.66 -3.02 7.86
C PHE A 122 5.33 -4.48 7.48
N LYS A 123 6.21 -5.10 6.70
CA LYS A 123 6.06 -6.49 6.22
C LYS A 123 6.91 -7.46 7.01
N ASN A 124 6.60 -8.75 6.88
CA ASN A 124 7.33 -9.85 7.50
C ASN A 124 7.54 -9.62 9.01
N THR A 125 6.56 -8.99 9.65
CA THR A 125 6.67 -8.60 11.06
C THR A 125 6.46 -9.81 11.94
N LYS A 126 7.36 -10.01 12.89
CA LYS A 126 7.31 -11.09 13.86
C LYS A 126 7.10 -10.50 15.25
N ALA A 127 6.28 -11.14 16.08
CA ALA A 127 6.16 -10.83 17.50
C ALA A 127 6.54 -12.02 18.36
N LEU A 128 7.34 -11.78 19.40
CA LEU A 128 7.61 -12.73 20.47
C LEU A 128 6.49 -12.62 21.50
N LEU A 129 5.82 -13.74 21.79
CA LEU A 129 4.75 -13.81 22.79
C LEU A 129 5.32 -13.64 24.21
N SER A 130 4.44 -13.41 25.19
CA SER A 130 4.85 -13.15 26.59
C SER A 130 5.64 -14.31 27.22
N ASN A 131 5.47 -15.54 26.71
CA ASN A 131 6.21 -16.71 27.16
C ASN A 131 7.70 -16.72 26.73
N GLY A 132 8.13 -15.74 25.93
CA GLY A 132 9.51 -15.53 25.54
C GLY A 132 10.10 -16.56 24.57
N ARG A 133 9.29 -17.49 24.06
CA ARG A 133 9.74 -18.56 23.15
C ARG A 133 8.97 -18.57 21.84
N ASP A 134 7.67 -18.38 21.91
CA ASP A 134 6.81 -18.50 20.74
C ASP A 134 6.84 -17.22 19.93
N VAL A 135 6.91 -17.38 18.61
CA VAL A 135 6.94 -16.28 17.65
C VAL A 135 5.77 -16.43 16.70
N VAL A 136 5.02 -15.35 16.50
CA VAL A 136 3.89 -15.30 15.58
C VAL A 136 4.12 -14.27 14.48
N ASP A 137 3.46 -14.50 13.35
CA ASP A 137 3.36 -13.53 12.27
C ASP A 137 2.37 -12.42 12.61
N VAL A 138 2.78 -11.19 12.36
CA VAL A 138 2.00 -9.99 12.60
C VAL A 138 1.77 -9.28 11.27
N ARG A 139 0.52 -8.94 11.01
CA ARG A 139 0.13 -8.29 9.76
C ARG A 139 0.38 -6.78 9.83
N GLY A 140 1.07 -6.25 8.83
CA GLY A 140 1.10 -4.82 8.57
C GLY A 140 -0.03 -4.41 7.64
N SER A 141 -0.34 -3.12 7.65
CA SER A 141 -1.11 -2.47 6.59
C SER A 141 -0.35 -1.28 6.03
N LYS A 142 -0.79 -0.83 4.87
CA LYS A 142 -0.21 0.35 4.21
C LYS A 142 -0.60 1.63 4.95
N PHE A 143 0.37 2.51 5.09
CA PHE A 143 0.22 3.89 5.52
C PHE A 143 0.46 4.84 4.35
N VAL A 144 -0.27 5.95 4.32
CA VAL A 144 -0.11 7.04 3.35
C VAL A 144 0.15 8.33 4.10
N VAL A 145 1.17 9.07 3.67
CA VAL A 145 1.51 10.37 4.29
C VAL A 145 0.55 11.43 3.77
N VAL A 146 -0.09 12.18 4.69
CA VAL A 146 -1.05 13.26 4.36
C VAL A 146 -0.60 14.64 4.79
#